data_AF-A0A2E5CFP5-F1
#
_entry.id   AF-A0A2E5CFP5-F1
#
_cell.length_a   1.000
_cell.length_b   1.000
_cell.length_c   1.000
_cell.angle_alpha   90.00
_cell.angle_beta   90.00
_cell.angle_gamma   90.00
#
_symmetry.space_group_name_H-M   'P 1'
#
loop_
_entity.id
_entity.type
_entity.pdbx_description
1 polymer ?
#
loop_
_entity_poly.entity_id
_entity_poly.type
_entity_poly.pdbx_seq_one_letter_code
_entity_poly.pdbx_strand_id
1 'polypeptide(L)' 'MKNILLGVTGSIAAYKSPEIVRNLRSQGFTVRVVLSESAKEFVTETTLQ' A
#
# COMPACT_ATOMS: atom_id res chain seq x y z
N MET A 1 7.11 -11.11 14.86
CA MET A 1 6.83 -10.29 13.66
C MET A 1 5.36 -9.90 13.67
N LYS A 2 5.03 -8.63 13.41
CA LYS A 2 3.64 -8.17 13.32
C LYS A 2 3.24 -8.05 11.84
N ASN A 3 2.01 -8.47 11.54
CA ASN A 3 1.44 -8.44 10.20
C ASN A 3 0.54 -7.21 10.08
N ILE A 4 0.70 -6.45 9.00
CA ILE A 4 -0.10 -5.25 8.69
C ILE A 4 -0.86 -5.51 7.39
N LEU A 5 -2.17 -5.23 7.42
CA LEU A 5 -2.99 -5.12 6.22
C LEU A 5 -3.19 -3.63 5.92
N LEU A 6 -2.71 -3.18 4.77
CA LEU A 6 -2.89 -1.81 4.29
C LEU A 6 -3.99 -1.78 3.24
N GLY A 7 -5.13 -1.16 3.56
CA GLY A 7 -6.18 -0.87 2.60
C GLY A 7 -5.98 0.50 1.96
N VAL A 8 -6.00 0.57 0.63
CA VAL A 8 -5.88 1.81 -0.14
C VAL A 8 -7.14 2.03 -0.96
N THR A 9 -7.73 3.22 -0.83
CA THR A 9 -8.97 3.62 -1.52
C THR A 9 -8.74 4.77 -2.51
N GLY A 10 -9.75 5.09 -3.34
CA GLY A 10 -9.67 6.13 -4.35
C GLY A 10 -9.46 7.53 -3.75
N SER A 11 -8.22 8.00 -3.78
CA SER A 11 -7.80 9.32 -3.29
C SER A 11 -6.56 9.75 -4.05
N ILE A 12 -6.39 11.07 -4.24
CA ILE A 12 -5.13 11.62 -4.76
C ILE A 12 -3.95 11.18 -3.88
N ALA A 13 -4.12 11.01 -2.57
CA ALA A 13 -3.04 10.56 -1.70
C ALA A 13 -2.59 9.10 -1.96
N ALA A 14 -3.36 8.30 -2.71
CA ALA A 14 -3.06 6.90 -2.97
C ALA A 14 -1.72 6.70 -3.71
N TYR A 15 -1.26 7.66 -4.51
CA TYR A 15 0.07 7.56 -5.18
C TYR A 15 1.23 7.50 -4.19
N LYS A 16 1.04 7.96 -2.94
CA LYS A 16 2.07 7.89 -1.88
C LYS A 16 2.10 6.56 -1.14
N SER A 17 1.14 5.67 -1.41
CA SER A 17 1.08 4.36 -0.75
C SER A 17 2.37 3.51 -0.87
N PRO A 18 3.17 3.55 -1.96
CA PRO A 18 4.43 2.81 -2.02
C PRO A 18 5.45 3.25 -0.97
N GLU A 19 5.50 4.54 -0.64
CA GLU A 19 6.39 5.06 0.41
C GLU A 19 5.99 4.52 1.79
N ILE A 20 4.69 4.47 2.07
CA ILE A 20 4.14 3.91 3.31
C ILE A 20 4.51 2.43 3.43
N VAL A 21 4.31 1.65 2.36
CA VAL A 21 4.66 0.21 2.34
C VAL A 21 6.15 0.03 2.57
N ARG A 22 7.00 0.81 1.90
CA ARG A 22 8.47 0.74 2.06
C ARG A 22 8.90 1.05 3.49
N ASN A 23 8.33 2.09 4.11
CA ASN A 23 8.67 2.49 5.47
C ASN A 23 8.21 1.48 6.53
N LEU A 24 7.07 0.81 6.30
CA LEU A 24 6.61 -0.27 7.20
C LEU A 24 7.49 -1.51 7.05
N ARG A 25 7.86 -1.89 5.81
CA ARG A 25 8.75 -3.03 5.58
C ARG A 25 10.16 -2.79 6.14
N SER A 26 10.71 -1.59 6.03
CA SER A 26 12.03 -1.25 6.60
C SER A 26 12.06 -1.34 8.13
N GLN A 27 10.92 -1.16 8.80
CA GLN A 27 10.76 -1.37 10.23
C GLN A 27 10.56 -2.86 10.62
N GLY A 28 10.63 -3.78 9.66
CA GLY A 28 10.51 -5.22 9.89
C GLY A 28 9.07 -5.76 9.95
N PHE A 29 8.08 -4.98 9.49
CA PHE A 29 6.70 -5.44 9.38
C PHE A 29 6.46 -6.25 8.11
N THR A 30 5.64 -7.29 8.22
CA THR A 30 5.09 -7.99 7.04
C THR A 30 3.84 -7.25 6.59
N VAL A 31 3.89 -6.64 5.41
CA VAL A 31 2.81 -5.79 4.87
C VAL A 31 2.13 -6.49 3.70
N ARG A 32 0.81 -6.65 3.79
CA ARG A 32 -0.07 -7.01 2.66
C ARG A 32 -0.93 -5.81 2.29
N VAL A 33 -1.09 -5.58 1.00
CA VAL A 33 -1.84 -4.44 0.48
C VAL A 33 -3.10 -4.93 -0.23
N VAL A 34 -4.21 -4.23 -0.01
CA VAL A 34 -5.46 -4.43 -0.75
C VAL A 34 -5.92 -3.09 -1.32
N LEU A 35 -6.26 -3.09 -2.60
CA LEU A 35 -6.73 -1.91 -3.33
C LEU A 35 -8.24 -1.99 -3.53
N SER A 36 -8.95 -0.88 -3.35
CA SER A 36 -10.29 -0.73 -3.95
C SER A 36 -10.18 -0.56 -5.47
N GLU A 37 -11.26 -0.82 -6.22
CA GLU A 37 -11.27 -0.58 -7.67
C GLU A 37 -10.89 0.86 -8.02
N SER A 38 -11.44 1.86 -7.32
CA SER A 38 -11.09 3.27 -7.57
C SER A 38 -9.64 3.64 -7.22
N ALA A 39 -8.94 2.84 -6.41
CA ALA A 39 -7.54 3.07 -6.09
C ALA A 39 -6.61 2.65 -7.23
N LYS A 40 -7.03 1.67 -8.05
CA LYS A 40 -6.26 1.14 -9.19
C LYS A 40 -6.01 2.21 -10.27
N GLU A 41 -6.86 3.24 -10.33
CA GLU A 41 -6.69 4.41 -11.19
C GLU A 41 -5.49 5.30 -10.79
N PHE A 42 -5.04 5.21 -9.53
CA PHE A 42 -3.97 6.06 -8.98
C PHE A 42 -2.67 5.30 -8.69
N VAL A 43 -2.76 4.01 -8.40
CA VAL A 43 -1.60 3.16 -8.07
C VAL A 43 -1.84 1.71 -8.50
N THR A 44 -0.81 1.05 -9.01
CA THR A 44 -0.89 -0.35 -9.44
C THR A 44 -0.43 -1.32 -8.36
N GLU A 45 -0.96 -2.54 -8.39
CA GLU A 45 -0.58 -3.61 -7.45
C GLU A 45 0.93 -3.90 -7.50
N THR A 46 1.53 -3.94 -8.71
CA THR A 46 2.97 -4.20 -8.91
C THR A 46 3.85 -3.18 -8.21
N THR A 47 3.40 -1.93 -8.08
CA THR A 47 4.17 -0.87 -7.39
C THR A 47 4.20 -1.07 -5.87
N LEU A 48 3.27 -1.86 -5.33
CA LEU A 48 3.08 -2.09 -3.89
C LEU A 48 3.57 -3.47 -3.42
N GLN A 49 4.04 -4.30 -4.35
CA GLN A 49 4.65 -5.60 -4.05
C GLN A 49 6.10 -5.46 -3.61
#